data_AF-A0A530BC91-F1
#
_entry.id   AF-A0A530BC91-F1
#
_cell.length_a   1.000
_cell.length_b   1.000
_cell.length_c   1.000
_cell.angle_alpha   90.00
_cell.angle_beta   90.00
_cell.angle_gamma   90.00
#
_symmetry.space_group_name_H-M   'P 1'
#
loop_
_entity.id
_entity.type
_entity.pdbx_description
1 polymer ?
#
loop_
_entity_poly.entity_id
_entity_poly.type
_entity_poly.pdbx_seq_one_letter_code
_entity_poly.pdbx_strand_id
1 'polypeptide(L)' 'FLIAMPGMKDDRFTRSVIYICAHSDEGAMGLIINQTQQMLFPDLLVQLGIMNEQEAIRLPAHARDFVVRNGGPVDR' A
#
# COMPACT_ATOMS: atom_id res chain seq x y z
N PHE A 1 16.31 2.21 1.49
CA PHE A 1 15.19 2.23 2.45
C PHE A 1 15.29 3.48 3.32
N LEU A 2 14.17 4.07 3.73
CA LEU A 2 14.09 5.09 4.77
C LEU A 2 13.34 4.49 5.99
N ILE A 3 13.83 4.78 7.19
CA ILE A 3 13.26 4.27 8.43
C ILE A 3 12.85 5.48 9.29
N ALA A 4 11.58 5.52 9.68
CA ALA A 4 11.08 6.59 10.52
C ALA A 4 11.73 6.53 11.91
N MET A 5 12.26 7.66 12.35
CA MET A 5 12.80 7.78 13.71
C MET A 5 11.67 7.68 14.75
N PRO A 6 11.95 7.21 15.99
CA PRO A 6 10.93 7.12 17.05
C PRO A 6 10.24 8.44 17.37
N GLY A 7 10.93 9.58 17.18
CA GLY A 7 10.39 10.93 17.38
C GLY A 7 9.69 11.52 16.16
N MET A 8 9.36 10.73 15.13
CA MET A 8 8.63 11.20 13.95
C MET A 8 7.28 11.78 14.38
N LYS A 9 7.06 13.08 14.13
CA LYS A 9 5.82 13.78 14.50
C LYS A 9 4.70 13.65 13.47
N ASP A 10 5.05 13.30 12.24
CA ASP A 10 4.06 13.13 11.17
C ASP A 10 3.47 11.72 11.27
N ASP A 11 2.19 11.64 11.65
CA ASP A 11 1.46 10.38 11.80
C ASP A 11 1.47 9.54 10.51
N ARG A 12 1.55 10.18 9.33
CA ARG A 12 1.61 9.49 8.03
C ARG A 12 2.85 8.60 7.91
N PHE A 13 3.95 8.99 8.55
CA PHE A 13 5.23 8.30 8.50
C PHE A 13 5.64 7.69 9.83
N THR A 14 4.80 7.77 10.86
CA THR A 14 5.14 7.24 12.18
C THR A 14 5.37 5.73 12.10
N ARG A 15 6.55 5.31 12.57
CA ARG A 15 7.03 3.91 12.52
C ARG A 15 7.00 3.31 11.10
N SER A 16 7.10 4.11 10.05
CA SER A 16 7.11 3.63 8.67
C SER A 16 8.48 3.11 8.24
N VAL A 17 8.46 2.14 7.33
CA VAL A 17 9.61 1.71 6.54
C VAL A 17 9.26 1.98 5.09
N ILE A 18 10.04 2.83 4.44
CA ILE A 18 9.84 3.23 3.05
C ILE A 18 10.90 2.58 2.18
N TYR A 19 10.48 1.88 1.14
CA TYR A 19 11.35 1.45 0.06
C TYR A 19 11.45 2.56 -0.99
N ILE A 20 12.67 2.90 -1.43
CA ILE A 20 12.87 3.92 -2.46
C ILE A 20 12.89 3.22 -3.82
N CYS A 21 11.98 3.62 -4.70
CA CYS A 21 11.82 3.08 -6.04
C CYS A 21 12.59 3.91 -7.08
N ALA A 22 12.61 5.23 -6.89
CA ALA A 22 13.34 6.15 -7.75
C ALA A 22 13.90 7.31 -6.93
N HIS A 23 15.08 7.80 -7.31
CA HIS A 23 15.71 8.98 -6.72
C HIS A 23 16.52 9.71 -7.79
N SER A 24 16.28 11.01 -7.92
CA SER A 24 17.01 11.95 -8.76
C SER A 24 17.18 13.28 -8.03
N ASP A 25 17.83 14.24 -8.68
CA ASP A 25 17.99 15.61 -8.16
C ASP A 25 16.64 16.35 -8.04
N GLU A 26 15.61 15.89 -8.75
CA GLU A 26 14.25 16.45 -8.68
C GLU A 26 13.43 15.88 -7.50
N GLY A 27 13.89 14.79 -6.88
CA GLY A 27 13.23 14.21 -5.72
C GLY A 27 13.39 12.69 -5.57
N ALA A 28 12.49 12.09 -4.79
CA ALA A 28 12.46 10.65 -4.58
C ALA A 28 11.02 10.13 -4.53
N MET A 29 10.81 8.95 -5.11
CA MET A 29 9.56 8.20 -5.03
C MET A 29 9.80 6.92 -4.24
N GLY A 30 8.91 6.63 -3.30
CA GLY A 30 9.00 5.44 -2.47
C GLY A 30 7.64 4.96 -1.98
N LEU A 31 7.62 3.71 -1.53
CA LEU A 31 6.43 3.02 -1.04
C LEU A 31 6.60 2.63 0.42
N ILE A 32 5.59 2.89 1.25
CA ILE A 32 5.55 2.38 2.62
C ILE A 32 5.21 0.88 2.57
N ILE A 33 6.09 0.05 3.14
CA ILE A 33 5.98 -1.42 3.05
C ILE A 33 5.42 -2.08 4.32
N ASN A 34 5.24 -1.33 5.40
CA ASN A 34 4.88 -1.89 6.71
C ASN A 34 3.57 -1.34 7.30
N GLN A 35 2.78 -0.61 6.52
CA GLN A 35 1.46 -0.11 6.93
C GLN A 35 0.37 -0.81 6.13
N THR A 36 -0.49 -1.58 6.79
CA THR A 36 -1.61 -2.29 6.16
C THR A 36 -2.79 -1.35 5.92
N GLN A 37 -3.56 -1.60 4.87
CA GLN A 37 -4.84 -0.94 4.61
C GLN A 37 -5.99 -1.81 5.15
N GLN A 38 -7.12 -1.19 5.50
CA GLN A 38 -8.32 -1.93 5.94
C GLN A 38 -9.15 -2.52 4.78
N MET A 39 -8.68 -2.40 3.54
CA MET A 39 -9.34 -2.90 2.34
C MET A 39 -8.78 -4.26 1.96
N LEU A 40 -9.66 -5.20 1.58
CA LEU A 40 -9.24 -6.50 1.07
C LEU A 40 -8.87 -6.39 -0.41
N PHE A 41 -7.95 -7.25 -0.85
CA PHE A 41 -7.51 -7.26 -2.25
C PHE A 41 -8.64 -7.51 -3.27
N PRO A 42 -9.62 -8.41 -3.03
CA PRO A 42 -10.76 -8.58 -3.93
C PRO A 42 -11.58 -7.30 -4.09
N ASP A 43 -11.84 -6.58 -3.00
CA ASP A 43 -12.64 -5.35 -3.00
C ASP A 43 -11.94 -4.27 -3.85
N LEU A 44 -10.61 -4.18 -3.75
CA LEU A 44 -9.80 -3.28 -4.55
C LEU A 44 -9.92 -3.59 -6.05
N LEU A 45 -9.85 -4.87 -6.44
CA LEU A 45 -9.97 -5.28 -7.84
C LEU A 45 -11.35 -4.96 -8.42
N VAL A 46 -12.42 -5.11 -7.62
CA VAL A 46 -13.77 -4.72 -8.01
C VAL A 46 -13.88 -3.21 -8.15
N GLN A 47 -13.35 -2.44 -7.20
CA GLN A 47 -13.36 -0.97 -7.24
C GLN A 47 -12.60 -0.42 -8.46
N LEU A 48 -11.51 -1.07 -8.86
CA LEU A 48 -10.74 -0.73 -10.06
C LEU A 48 -11.40 -1.18 -11.37
N GLY A 49 -12.52 -1.90 -11.30
CA GLY A 49 -13.21 -2.44 -12.48
C GLY A 49 -12.44 -3.55 -13.19
N ILE A 50 -11.45 -4.15 -12.53
CA ILE A 50 -10.64 -5.26 -13.06
C ILE A 50 -11.45 -6.57 -13.03
N MET A 51 -12.38 -6.69 -12.08
CA MET A 51 -13.26 -7.85 -11.93
C MET A 51 -14.64 -7.45 -11.41
N ASN A 52 -15.63 -8.32 -11.56
CA ASN A 52 -16.95 -8.15 -10.95
C ASN A 52 -17.08 -8.91 -9.61
N GLU A 53 -18.15 -8.64 -8.87
CA GLU A 53 -18.41 -9.27 -7.57
C GLU A 53 -18.53 -10.81 -7.66
N GLN A 54 -19.09 -11.34 -8.76
CA GLN A 54 -19.24 -12.78 -8.93
C GLN A 54 -17.88 -13.48 -9.14
N GLU A 55 -16.95 -12.83 -9.81
CA GLU A 55 -15.58 -13.29 -10.00
C GLU A 55 -14.76 -13.20 -8.71
N ALA A 56 -14.98 -12.15 -7.90
CA ALA A 56 -14.24 -11.92 -6.66
C ALA A 56 -14.37 -13.08 -5.66
N ILE A 57 -15.56 -13.69 -5.58
CA ILE A 57 -15.85 -14.82 -4.70
C ILE A 57 -15.05 -16.07 -5.10
N ARG A 58 -14.68 -16.19 -6.38
CA ARG A 58 -13.99 -17.35 -6.96
C ARG A 58 -12.46 -17.25 -6.90
N LEU A 59 -11.93 -16.17 -6.33
CA LEU A 59 -10.48 -16.00 -6.20
C LEU A 59 -9.87 -17.12 -5.34
N PRO A 60 -8.68 -17.61 -5.71
CA PRO A 60 -7.95 -18.57 -4.89
C PRO A 60 -7.57 -17.93 -3.54
N ALA A 61 -7.44 -18.76 -2.51
CA ALA A 61 -7.21 -18.29 -1.13
C ALA A 61 -6.03 -17.32 -1.01
N HIS A 62 -4.90 -17.60 -1.67
CA HIS A 62 -3.71 -16.74 -1.64
C HIS A 62 -3.97 -15.32 -2.19
N ALA A 63 -4.87 -15.16 -3.15
CA ALA A 63 -5.23 -13.85 -3.69
C ALA A 63 -6.24 -13.14 -2.77
N ARG A 64 -7.18 -13.90 -2.19
CA ARG A 64 -8.14 -13.35 -1.23
C ARG A 64 -7.48 -12.82 0.04
N ASP A 65 -6.47 -13.53 0.53
CA ASP A 65 -5.75 -13.21 1.77
C ASP A 65 -4.59 -12.24 1.53
N PHE A 66 -4.45 -11.71 0.29
CA PHE A 66 -3.41 -10.77 -0.05
C PHE A 66 -3.62 -9.45 0.71
N VAL A 67 -2.62 -9.06 1.51
CA VAL A 67 -2.70 -7.87 2.34
C VAL A 67 -2.35 -6.63 1.52
N VAL A 68 -3.34 -5.77 1.31
CA VAL A 68 -3.13 -4.44 0.73
C VAL A 68 -2.45 -3.53 1.75
N ARG A 69 -1.51 -2.71 1.26
CA ARG A 69 -0.72 -1.78 2.09
C ARG A 69 -0.92 -0.35 1.64
N ASN A 70 -0.80 0.59 2.57
CA ASN A 70 -0.79 2.02 2.26
C ASN A 70 0.55 2.37 1.59
N GLY A 71 0.52 2.83 0.34
CA GLY A 71 1.75 3.15 -0.42
C GLY A 71 2.40 4.47 -0.04
N GLY A 72 1.62 5.44 0.44
CA GLY A 72 2.08 6.79 0.76
C GLY A 72 0.91 7.79 0.70
N PRO A 73 1.18 9.09 0.93
CA PRO A 73 0.12 10.10 1.01
C PRO A 73 -0.23 10.79 -0.32
N VAL A 74 0.48 10.48 -1.42
CA VAL A 74 0.44 11.30 -2.66
C VAL A 74 -0.75 10.97 -3.56
N ASP A 75 -1.31 9.77 -3.49
CA ASP A 75 -2.58 9.39 -4.14
C ASP A 75 -3.33 8.42 -3.23
N ARG A 76 -4.59 8.74 -2.91
CA ARG A 76 -5.49 7.90 -2.10
C ARG A 76 -6.72 7.50 -2.90
#